data_AF-S7QB26-F1
#
_entry.id   AF-S7QB26-F1
#
_cell.length_a   1.000
_cell.length_b   1.000
_cell.length_c   1.000
_cell.angle_alpha   90.00
_cell.angle_beta   90.00
_cell.angle_gamma   90.00
#
_symmetry.space_group_name_H-M   'P 1'
#
loop_
_entity.id
_entity.type
_entity.pdbx_description
1 polymer ?
#
loop_
_entity_poly.entity_id
_entity_poly.type
_entity_poly.pdbx_seq_one_letter_code
_entity_poly.pdbx_strand_id
1 'polypeptide(L)'
;MPRARATCQVCSQNESKYTCSKCMIVYCSVNCYKAHKDRACSAATTQGSSATTQGSSAATVDPGISQSRTSGGIGHKGTFDAKVPSPLRPLTSLKWPYIPEEPSYEDPLKRNDPKPLRMHQYEAIATSPAVRKALTAHPSLPVLLRQIDALRGQEREDALQEALGVGAADDLGLSASRHTHGRSSEPLVKTDEERDALRALAEAVESAVRGGQDGVLGLDWEGGT
;
A
#
# COMPACT_ATOMS: atom_id res chain seq x y z
N MET A 1 23.30 -29.73 -20.40
CA MET A 1 22.27 -30.77 -20.59
C MET A 1 21.30 -30.73 -19.41
N PRO A 2 20.00 -30.46 -19.60
CA PRO A 2 19.03 -30.52 -18.51
C PRO A 2 18.93 -31.96 -17.99
N ARG A 3 19.05 -32.13 -16.66
CA ARG A 3 19.04 -33.43 -15.99
C ARG A 3 17.62 -34.02 -16.04
N ALA A 4 17.49 -35.28 -16.46
CA ALA A 4 16.20 -35.96 -16.53
C ALA A 4 15.52 -35.97 -15.15
N ARG A 5 14.21 -35.68 -15.13
CA ARG A 5 13.42 -35.65 -13.88
C ARG A 5 13.26 -37.08 -13.34
N ALA A 6 13.34 -37.23 -12.02
CA ALA A 6 13.11 -38.51 -11.36
C ALA A 6 11.66 -38.97 -11.57
N THR A 7 11.42 -40.28 -11.56
CA THR A 7 10.06 -40.85 -11.64
C THR A 7 9.29 -40.63 -10.33
N CYS A 8 7.97 -40.54 -10.42
CA CYS A 8 7.07 -40.41 -9.27
C CYS A 8 7.23 -41.60 -8.31
N GLN A 9 7.53 -41.36 -7.04
CA GLN A 9 7.70 -42.43 -6.03
C GLN A 9 6.36 -42.97 -5.49
N VAL A 10 5.23 -42.41 -5.92
CA VAL A 10 3.88 -42.87 -5.52
C VAL A 10 3.28 -43.84 -6.54
N CYS A 11 3.42 -43.56 -7.84
CA CYS A 11 2.87 -44.42 -8.90
C CYS A 11 3.92 -45.06 -9.81
N SER A 12 5.18 -44.61 -9.76
CA SER A 12 6.31 -45.10 -10.57
C SER A 12 6.11 -45.09 -12.10
N GLN A 13 5.08 -44.42 -12.61
CA GLN A 13 4.70 -44.43 -14.03
C GLN A 13 5.10 -43.14 -14.76
N ASN A 14 4.97 -41.99 -14.10
CA ASN A 14 5.19 -40.67 -14.73
C ASN A 14 6.40 -39.96 -14.12
N GLU A 15 6.97 -39.01 -14.86
CA GLU A 15 7.97 -38.09 -14.31
C GLU A 15 7.39 -37.27 -13.14
N SER A 16 8.23 -37.01 -12.14
CA SER A 16 7.85 -36.22 -10.98
C SER A 16 7.75 -34.73 -11.34
N LYS A 17 6.70 -34.09 -10.83
CA LYS A 17 6.42 -32.67 -11.04
C LYS A 17 6.56 -31.87 -9.75
N TYR A 18 6.35 -32.50 -8.61
CA TYR A 18 6.29 -31.85 -7.30
C TYR A 18 6.98 -32.71 -6.23
N THR A 19 7.31 -32.08 -5.09
CA THR A 19 7.94 -32.72 -3.93
C THR A 19 7.14 -32.38 -2.68
N CYS A 20 6.86 -33.37 -1.84
CA CYS A 20 6.13 -33.14 -0.58
C CYS A 20 7.05 -32.48 0.45
N SER A 21 6.64 -31.36 1.04
CA SER A 21 7.45 -30.66 2.06
C SER A 21 7.61 -31.40 3.38
N LYS A 22 6.75 -32.40 3.67
CA LYS A 22 6.76 -33.13 4.95
C LYS A 22 7.68 -34.34 4.97
N CYS A 23 7.69 -35.11 3.89
CA CYS A 23 8.44 -36.37 3.78
C CYS A 23 9.37 -36.43 2.56
N MET A 24 9.47 -35.33 1.80
CA MET A 24 10.36 -35.16 0.63
C MET A 24 10.18 -36.18 -0.51
N ILE A 25 9.07 -36.92 -0.52
CA ILE A 25 8.70 -37.82 -1.62
C ILE A 25 8.36 -37.02 -2.89
N VAL A 26 8.84 -37.48 -4.05
CA VAL A 26 8.58 -36.85 -5.36
C VAL A 26 7.36 -37.49 -6.02
N TYR A 27 6.44 -36.67 -6.55
CA TYR A 27 5.18 -37.15 -7.12
C TYR A 27 4.78 -36.39 -8.40
N CYS A 28 3.96 -37.02 -9.25
CA CYS A 28 3.58 -36.45 -10.56
C CYS A 28 2.31 -35.59 -10.53
N SER A 29 1.36 -35.86 -9.62
CA SER A 29 0.02 -35.24 -9.66
C SER A 29 -0.64 -35.15 -8.27
N VAL A 30 -1.72 -34.36 -8.19
CA VAL A 30 -2.52 -34.21 -6.96
C VAL A 30 -3.15 -35.54 -6.50
N ASN A 31 -3.44 -36.46 -7.42
CA ASN A 31 -3.94 -37.80 -7.06
C ASN A 31 -2.88 -38.60 -6.30
N CYS A 32 -1.62 -38.52 -6.75
CA CYS A 32 -0.48 -39.09 -6.02
C CYS A 32 -0.22 -38.35 -4.69
N TYR A 33 -0.47 -37.04 -4.64
CA TYR A 33 -0.39 -36.28 -3.38
C TYR A 33 -1.41 -36.80 -2.35
N LYS A 34 -2.66 -37.08 -2.74
CA LYS A 34 -3.66 -37.62 -1.81
C LYS A 34 -3.31 -39.05 -1.38
N ALA A 35 -2.96 -39.92 -2.35
CA ALA A 35 -2.60 -41.30 -2.06
C ALA A 35 -1.40 -41.43 -1.11
N HIS A 36 -0.36 -40.59 -1.25
CA HIS A 36 0.77 -40.62 -0.31
C HIS A 36 0.40 -40.01 1.06
N LYS A 37 -0.45 -38.98 1.09
CA LYS A 37 -0.92 -38.35 2.33
C LYS A 37 -1.64 -39.35 3.22
N ASP A 38 -2.46 -40.20 2.60
CA ASP A 38 -3.31 -41.16 3.32
C ASP A 38 -2.56 -42.43 3.73
N ARG A 39 -1.43 -42.76 3.07
CA ARG A 39 -0.71 -44.03 3.27
C ARG A 39 0.67 -43.91 3.93
N ALA A 40 1.40 -42.82 3.71
CA ALA A 40 2.84 -42.80 3.98
C ALA A 40 3.44 -41.40 4.23
N CYS A 41 2.63 -40.38 4.51
CA CYS A 41 3.13 -39.05 4.82
C CYS A 41 3.47 -38.94 6.31
N SER A 42 4.51 -39.64 6.73
CA SER A 42 5.10 -39.45 8.06
C SER A 42 5.92 -38.16 8.04
N ALA A 43 5.47 -37.17 8.81
CA ALA A 43 6.33 -36.04 9.18
C ALA A 43 7.57 -36.62 9.88
N ALA A 44 8.77 -36.20 9.46
CA ALA A 44 10.00 -36.60 10.11
C ALA A 44 9.95 -36.22 11.61
N THR A 45 9.67 -37.19 12.47
CA THR A 45 9.99 -37.14 13.90
C THR A 45 11.07 -38.17 14.14
N THR A 46 12.20 -37.67 14.61
CA THR A 46 13.38 -38.41 15.05
C THR A 46 13.01 -39.54 16.03
N GLN A 47 13.71 -40.68 15.91
CA GLN A 47 13.48 -41.94 16.60
C GLN A 47 13.52 -41.87 18.14
N GLY A 48 12.74 -42.73 18.80
CA GLY A 48 12.86 -43.08 20.23
C GLY A 48 11.87 -44.18 20.63
N SER A 49 12.37 -45.31 21.12
CA SER A 49 11.69 -46.59 21.31
C SER A 49 10.70 -46.70 22.49
N SER A 50 9.80 -47.69 22.35
CA SER A 50 9.25 -48.60 23.38
C SER A 50 7.92 -48.32 24.10
N ALA A 51 7.13 -49.42 24.15
CA ALA A 51 6.09 -49.84 25.10
C ALA A 51 4.60 -49.54 24.79
N THR A 52 3.88 -50.64 24.45
CA THR A 52 2.64 -51.18 25.05
C THR A 52 1.61 -50.15 25.56
N THR A 53 0.34 -50.14 25.12
CA THR A 53 -0.75 -51.00 25.67
C THR A 53 -2.05 -50.82 24.84
N GLN A 54 -2.91 -51.84 24.93
CA GLN A 54 -4.16 -52.16 24.22
C GLN A 54 -5.41 -51.31 24.58
N GLY A 55 -6.47 -51.43 23.75
CA GLY A 55 -7.89 -51.21 24.10
C GLY A 55 -8.65 -50.27 23.13
N SER A 56 -9.31 -50.72 22.05
CA SER A 56 -10.66 -51.36 21.92
C SER A 56 -11.83 -50.40 21.57
N SER A 57 -12.46 -50.67 20.40
CA SER A 57 -13.91 -50.62 20.04
C SER A 57 -14.67 -49.26 20.14
N ALA A 58 -15.69 -48.88 19.35
CA ALA A 58 -16.52 -49.40 18.24
C ALA A 58 -17.21 -48.16 17.56
N ALA A 59 -17.46 -48.16 16.24
CA ALA A 59 -18.80 -48.22 15.58
C ALA A 59 -19.93 -47.42 16.28
N THR A 60 -20.74 -46.54 15.67
CA THR A 60 -21.65 -46.73 14.51
C THR A 60 -22.52 -45.46 14.28
N VAL A 61 -23.03 -45.31 13.05
CA VAL A 61 -24.35 -44.80 12.59
C VAL A 61 -24.80 -43.32 12.64
N ASP A 62 -25.08 -42.82 11.43
CA ASP A 62 -26.07 -41.81 10.98
C ASP A 62 -27.51 -42.20 11.45
N PRO A 63 -28.49 -41.28 11.67
CA PRO A 63 -29.24 -40.67 10.57
C PRO A 63 -29.78 -39.23 10.77
N GLY A 64 -30.07 -38.58 9.64
CA GLY A 64 -30.72 -37.26 9.57
C GLY A 64 -32.22 -37.26 9.87
N ILE A 65 -32.79 -36.05 10.05
CA ILE A 65 -34.23 -35.75 10.00
C ILE A 65 -34.42 -34.34 9.40
N SER A 66 -35.22 -34.29 8.34
CA SER A 66 -35.86 -33.10 7.77
C SER A 66 -36.96 -32.56 8.68
N GLN A 67 -37.21 -31.25 8.68
CA GLN A 67 -38.59 -30.74 8.68
C GLN A 67 -38.69 -29.26 8.28
N SER A 68 -39.60 -29.04 7.34
CA SER A 68 -40.14 -27.79 6.80
C SER A 68 -41.24 -27.21 7.69
N ARG A 69 -41.54 -25.91 7.55
CA ARG A 69 -42.87 -25.25 7.72
C ARG A 69 -42.76 -23.76 7.33
N THR A 70 -43.39 -23.31 6.23
CA THR A 70 -44.69 -22.58 6.09
C THR A 70 -44.45 -21.09 5.78
N SER A 71 -44.58 -20.63 4.53
CA SER A 71 -45.79 -20.14 3.83
C SER A 71 -46.15 -18.67 4.12
N GLY A 72 -46.13 -17.85 3.07
CA GLY A 72 -46.69 -16.49 3.03
C GLY A 72 -46.63 -15.93 1.62
N GLY A 73 -47.71 -16.08 0.85
CA GLY A 73 -47.84 -15.55 -0.50
C GLY A 73 -48.46 -14.16 -0.51
N ILE A 74 -47.98 -13.29 -1.41
CA ILE A 74 -48.72 -12.15 -1.95
C ILE A 74 -48.48 -12.15 -3.46
N GLY A 75 -49.56 -12.25 -4.22
CA GLY A 75 -49.54 -12.35 -5.67
C GLY A 75 -49.41 -10.99 -6.35
N HIS A 76 -48.60 -10.94 -7.42
CA HIS A 76 -48.74 -9.95 -8.48
C HIS A 76 -48.96 -10.69 -9.80
N LYS A 77 -50.12 -10.42 -10.40
CA LYS A 77 -50.58 -10.95 -11.68
C LYS A 77 -49.90 -10.15 -12.79
N GLY A 78 -48.81 -10.66 -13.34
CA GLY A 78 -48.17 -10.17 -14.55
C GLY A 78 -48.01 -11.33 -15.53
N THR A 79 -48.70 -11.27 -16.66
CA THR A 79 -48.50 -12.19 -17.78
C THR A 79 -47.11 -11.95 -18.36
N PHE A 80 -46.16 -12.82 -18.02
CA PHE A 80 -44.83 -12.87 -18.63
C PHE A 80 -44.71 -14.20 -19.37
N ASP A 81 -44.48 -14.11 -20.68
CA ASP A 81 -44.13 -15.23 -21.54
C ASP A 81 -43.05 -16.10 -20.90
N ALA A 82 -43.39 -17.37 -20.70
CA ALA A 82 -42.56 -18.36 -20.04
C ALA A 82 -41.34 -18.72 -20.90
N LYS A 83 -40.31 -17.88 -20.90
CA LYS A 83 -38.96 -18.31 -21.23
C LYS A 83 -38.38 -18.99 -19.99
N VAL A 84 -38.12 -20.29 -20.11
CA VAL A 84 -37.51 -21.16 -19.08
C VAL A 84 -36.46 -20.40 -18.27
N PRO A 85 -36.58 -20.33 -16.92
CA PRO A 85 -35.66 -19.55 -16.10
C PRO A 85 -34.27 -20.17 -16.20
N SER A 86 -33.37 -19.49 -16.92
CA SER A 86 -31.96 -19.84 -16.88
C SER A 86 -31.46 -19.70 -15.44
N PRO A 87 -30.76 -20.69 -14.88
CA PRO A 87 -30.27 -20.61 -13.52
C PRO A 87 -29.43 -19.34 -13.35
N LEU A 88 -29.76 -18.55 -12.32
CA LEU A 88 -28.98 -17.36 -11.98
C LEU A 88 -27.53 -17.78 -11.74
N ARG A 89 -26.58 -17.05 -12.31
CA ARG A 89 -25.17 -17.35 -12.07
C ARG A 89 -24.86 -17.10 -10.59
N PRO A 90 -24.12 -18.00 -9.93
CA PRO A 90 -23.72 -17.78 -8.55
C PRO A 90 -22.83 -16.54 -8.47
N LEU A 91 -22.90 -15.82 -7.35
CA LEU A 91 -22.08 -14.62 -7.09
C LEU A 91 -20.57 -14.88 -7.24
N THR A 92 -20.13 -16.13 -7.08
CA THR A 92 -18.75 -16.58 -7.31
C THR A 92 -18.32 -16.61 -8.78
N SER A 93 -19.26 -16.49 -9.73
CA SER A 93 -18.98 -16.36 -11.16
C SER A 93 -18.53 -14.94 -11.54
N LEU A 94 -18.67 -13.96 -10.66
CA LEU A 94 -18.10 -12.64 -10.87
C LEU A 94 -16.58 -12.76 -10.66
N LYS A 95 -15.84 -12.83 -11.77
CA LYS A 95 -14.39 -12.69 -11.78
C LYS A 95 -14.06 -11.23 -11.51
N TRP A 96 -14.17 -10.83 -10.25
CA TRP A 96 -13.60 -9.56 -9.83
C TRP A 96 -12.09 -9.65 -10.08
N PRO A 97 -11.51 -8.70 -10.85
CA PRO A 97 -10.07 -8.64 -10.97
C PRO A 97 -9.50 -8.50 -9.56
N TYR A 98 -8.43 -9.24 -9.30
CA TYR A 98 -7.71 -9.14 -8.04
C TYR A 98 -7.27 -7.69 -7.86
N ILE A 99 -7.81 -7.03 -6.85
CA ILE A 99 -7.33 -5.75 -6.35
C ILE A 99 -6.29 -6.13 -5.31
N PRO A 100 -4.99 -5.89 -5.57
CA PRO A 100 -3.97 -6.12 -4.56
C PRO A 100 -4.35 -5.38 -3.28
N GLU A 101 -4.33 -6.10 -2.16
CA GLU A 101 -4.41 -5.46 -0.85
C GLU A 101 -3.25 -4.47 -0.74
N GLU A 102 -3.54 -3.26 -0.25
CA GLU A 102 -2.48 -2.30 0.02
C GLU A 102 -1.44 -2.93 0.94
N PRO A 103 -0.13 -2.74 0.64
CA PRO A 103 0.92 -3.34 1.45
C PRO A 103 0.75 -2.89 2.90
N SER A 104 0.63 -3.86 3.79
CA SER A 104 0.46 -3.65 5.23
C SER A 104 1.69 -3.03 5.91
N TYR A 105 2.78 -2.85 5.17
CA TYR A 105 3.99 -2.19 5.61
C TYR A 105 4.40 -1.12 4.59
N GLU A 106 4.50 0.13 5.04
CA GLU A 106 5.03 1.20 4.20
C GLU A 106 6.49 0.90 3.86
N ASP A 107 6.83 1.00 2.58
CA ASP A 107 8.19 0.80 2.09
C ASP A 107 9.16 1.76 2.83
N PRO A 108 10.19 1.26 3.52
CA PRO A 108 11.09 2.07 4.33
C PRO A 108 11.81 3.15 3.52
N LEU A 109 11.92 2.99 2.20
CA LEU A 109 12.47 4.02 1.32
C LEU A 109 11.52 5.21 1.14
N LYS A 110 10.21 4.97 1.18
CA LYS A 110 9.15 6.00 1.05
C LYS A 110 8.88 6.76 2.34
N ARG A 111 9.50 6.36 3.46
CA ARG A 111 9.41 7.09 4.73
C ARG A 111 9.94 8.52 4.62
N ASN A 112 10.93 8.73 3.76
CA ASN A 112 11.54 10.04 3.56
C ASN A 112 10.86 10.86 2.44
N ASP A 113 9.93 10.26 1.69
CA ASP A 113 9.16 11.00 0.69
C ASP A 113 8.22 11.99 1.39
N PRO A 114 8.07 13.22 0.87
CA PRO A 114 7.14 14.18 1.45
C PRO A 114 5.72 13.62 1.40
N LYS A 115 5.09 13.43 2.57
CA LYS A 115 3.69 12.98 2.66
C LYS A 115 2.76 14.06 2.07
N PRO A 116 1.72 13.67 1.32
CA PRO A 116 0.77 14.62 0.77
C PRO A 116 -0.05 15.29 1.89
N LEU A 117 -0.39 16.57 1.68
CA LEU A 117 -1.24 17.34 2.59
C LEU A 117 -2.66 16.75 2.63
N ARG A 118 -3.24 16.68 3.85
CA ARG A 118 -4.62 16.26 4.09
C ARG A 118 -5.60 17.43 3.87
N MET A 119 -6.87 17.13 3.59
CA MET A 119 -7.90 18.16 3.33
C MET A 119 -8.03 19.20 4.44
N HIS A 120 -8.06 18.77 5.72
CA HIS A 120 -8.16 19.71 6.84
C HIS A 120 -6.96 20.66 6.94
N GLN A 121 -5.76 20.22 6.50
CA GLN A 121 -4.56 21.05 6.52
C GLN A 121 -4.67 22.14 5.46
N TYR A 122 -5.20 21.82 4.27
CA TYR A 122 -5.54 22.82 3.26
C TYR A 122 -6.57 23.83 3.78
N GLU A 123 -7.61 23.37 4.49
CA GLU A 123 -8.61 24.25 5.11
C GLU A 123 -7.98 25.17 6.16
N ALA A 124 -7.09 24.65 7.01
CA ALA A 124 -6.37 25.44 8.00
C ALA A 124 -5.49 26.52 7.35
N ILE A 125 -4.75 26.17 6.28
CA ILE A 125 -3.95 27.13 5.52
C ILE A 125 -4.85 28.20 4.87
N ALA A 126 -5.95 27.78 4.23
CA ALA A 126 -6.86 28.69 3.54
C ALA A 126 -7.60 29.64 4.50
N THR A 127 -7.87 29.18 5.72
CA THR A 127 -8.59 29.96 6.74
C THR A 127 -7.66 30.78 7.64
N SER A 128 -6.35 30.49 7.65
CA SER A 128 -5.38 31.17 8.52
C SER A 128 -5.31 32.69 8.29
N PRO A 129 -5.44 33.51 9.35
CA PRO A 129 -5.26 34.95 9.26
C PRO A 129 -3.78 35.35 9.10
N ALA A 130 -2.84 34.55 9.64
CA ALA A 130 -1.41 34.82 9.54
C ALA A 130 -0.92 34.68 8.09
N VAL A 131 -1.37 33.63 7.39
CA VAL A 131 -1.06 33.42 5.96
C VAL A 131 -1.61 34.60 5.14
N ARG A 132 -2.86 35.01 5.37
CA ARG A 132 -3.45 36.16 4.68
C ARG A 132 -2.67 37.45 4.95
N LYS A 133 -2.25 37.70 6.20
CA LYS A 133 -1.44 38.87 6.56
C LYS A 133 -0.12 38.88 5.80
N ALA A 134 0.60 37.75 5.75
CA ALA A 134 1.86 37.62 5.02
C ALA A 134 1.69 37.93 3.52
N LEU A 135 0.63 37.39 2.89
CA LEU A 135 0.31 37.68 1.48
C LEU A 135 -0.02 39.16 1.23
N THR A 136 -0.69 39.83 2.17
CA THR A 136 -1.03 41.27 2.04
C THR A 136 0.13 42.21 2.35
N ALA A 137 1.05 41.80 3.23
CA ALA A 137 2.21 42.61 3.61
C ALA A 137 3.22 42.73 2.45
N HIS A 138 3.32 41.70 1.61
CA HIS A 138 4.30 41.63 0.53
C HIS A 138 3.61 41.40 -0.83
N PRO A 139 3.38 42.44 -1.64
CA PRO A 139 2.67 42.32 -2.92
C PRO A 139 3.47 41.58 -4.01
N SER A 140 4.80 41.49 -3.89
CA SER A 140 5.67 40.73 -4.80
C SER A 140 5.52 39.21 -4.64
N LEU A 141 5.14 38.75 -3.45
CA LEU A 141 5.14 37.34 -3.09
C LEU A 141 4.12 36.49 -3.88
N PRO A 142 2.86 36.94 -4.12
CA PRO A 142 1.95 36.23 -5.01
C PRO A 142 2.47 36.10 -6.46
N VAL A 143 3.23 37.08 -6.96
CA VAL A 143 3.84 37.01 -8.30
C VAL A 143 4.94 35.96 -8.34
N LEU A 144 5.79 35.96 -7.31
CA LEU A 144 6.89 35.02 -7.14
C LEU A 144 6.36 33.57 -7.01
N LEU A 145 5.33 33.35 -6.19
CA LEU A 145 4.67 32.04 -6.05
C LEU A 145 4.11 31.53 -7.39
N ARG A 146 3.52 32.40 -8.22
CA ARG A 146 3.06 32.03 -9.57
C ARG A 146 4.21 31.68 -10.51
N GLN A 147 5.34 32.37 -10.40
CA GLN A 147 6.53 32.06 -11.18
C GLN A 147 7.12 30.70 -10.79
N ILE A 148 7.23 30.42 -9.49
CA ILE A 148 7.65 29.10 -8.99
C ILE A 148 6.67 28.01 -9.43
N ASP A 149 5.36 28.28 -9.35
CA ASP A 149 4.34 27.31 -9.77
C ASP A 149 4.27 27.10 -11.29
N ALA A 150 4.84 28.00 -12.09
CA ALA A 150 5.02 27.79 -13.52
C ALA A 150 6.16 26.80 -13.82
N LEU A 151 7.13 26.66 -12.92
CA LEU A 151 8.23 25.71 -13.03
C LEU A 151 7.77 24.28 -12.75
N ARG A 152 8.51 23.29 -13.28
CA ARG A 152 8.21 21.86 -13.15
C ARG A 152 9.48 21.07 -12.87
N GLY A 153 9.34 19.95 -12.15
CA GLY A 153 10.45 19.06 -11.83
C GLY A 153 11.56 19.75 -11.04
N GLN A 154 12.81 19.40 -11.36
CA GLN A 154 14.00 19.86 -10.62
C GLN A 154 14.14 21.38 -10.56
N GLU A 155 13.79 22.10 -11.64
CA GLU A 155 13.89 23.56 -11.69
C GLU A 155 13.03 24.24 -10.62
N ARG A 156 11.85 23.66 -10.32
CA ARG A 156 10.98 24.15 -9.25
C ARG A 156 11.61 23.93 -7.88
N GLU A 157 12.22 22.77 -7.68
CA GLU A 157 12.87 22.40 -6.41
C GLU A 157 14.11 23.28 -6.16
N ASP A 158 14.95 23.46 -7.16
CA ASP A 158 16.13 24.32 -7.10
C ASP A 158 15.73 25.79 -6.82
N ALA A 159 14.70 26.30 -7.50
CA ALA A 159 14.18 27.64 -7.26
C ALA A 159 13.60 27.81 -5.85
N LEU A 160 12.94 26.79 -5.30
CA LEU A 160 12.46 26.80 -3.91
C LEU A 160 13.59 26.78 -2.89
N GLN A 161 14.63 25.97 -3.13
CA GLN A 161 15.81 25.90 -2.27
C GLN A 161 16.56 27.24 -2.24
N GLU A 162 16.73 27.86 -3.41
CA GLU A 162 17.33 29.19 -3.54
C GLU A 162 16.49 30.26 -2.86
N ALA A 163 15.16 30.21 -3.05
CA ALA A 163 14.23 31.17 -2.48
C ALA A 163 14.18 31.13 -0.95
N LEU A 164 14.38 29.95 -0.36
CA LEU A 164 14.40 29.74 1.09
C LEU A 164 15.81 29.84 1.71
N GLY A 165 16.87 29.89 0.89
CA GLY A 165 18.27 29.91 1.35
C GLY A 165 18.73 28.58 1.96
N VAL A 166 18.24 27.45 1.44
CA VAL A 166 18.53 26.08 1.93
C VAL A 166 19.47 25.34 0.97
N GLY A 167 19.95 26.00 -0.08
CA GLY A 167 20.86 25.41 -1.06
C GLY A 167 22.24 25.14 -0.48
N ALA A 168 22.88 24.04 -0.92
CA ALA A 168 24.21 23.60 -0.46
C ALA A 168 25.35 24.63 -0.65
N ALA A 169 25.10 25.72 -1.39
CA ALA A 169 26.04 26.83 -1.56
C ALA A 169 26.17 27.71 -0.30
N ASP A 170 25.12 27.77 0.53
CA ASP A 170 25.08 28.64 1.72
C ASP A 170 25.82 28.00 2.92
N ASP A 171 25.75 26.67 3.08
CA ASP A 171 26.33 25.92 4.21
C ASP A 171 27.88 25.89 4.20
N LEU A 172 28.49 26.19 3.04
CA LEU A 172 29.95 26.25 2.89
C LEU A 172 30.52 27.68 2.86
N GLY A 173 29.69 28.72 3.04
CA GLY A 173 30.14 30.12 3.01
C GLY A 173 30.83 30.55 1.71
N LEU A 174 30.60 29.81 0.62
CA LEU A 174 31.23 30.02 -0.69
C LEU A 174 30.33 30.89 -1.59
N SER A 175 29.74 31.95 -1.04
CA SER A 175 28.70 32.77 -1.68
C SER A 175 29.17 33.60 -2.90
N ALA A 176 30.29 33.27 -3.53
CA ALA A 176 30.81 34.03 -4.66
C ALA A 176 31.44 33.23 -5.81
N SER A 177 31.60 31.90 -5.74
CA SER A 177 32.21 31.18 -6.87
C SER A 177 31.98 29.68 -6.85
N ARG A 178 30.91 29.23 -7.52
CA ARG A 178 30.91 28.00 -8.32
C ARG A 178 29.71 27.98 -9.26
N HIS A 179 29.81 28.76 -10.33
CA HIS A 179 29.12 28.45 -11.58
C HIS A 179 29.81 27.23 -12.22
N THR A 180 29.52 26.03 -11.73
CA THR A 180 29.90 24.81 -12.44
C THR A 180 28.67 24.23 -13.11
N HIS A 181 28.63 24.49 -14.43
CA HIS A 181 27.85 23.84 -15.47
C HIS A 181 26.37 24.22 -15.61
N GLY A 182 26.14 25.30 -16.35
CA GLY A 182 25.34 25.15 -17.58
C GLY A 182 23.88 25.57 -17.56
N ARG A 183 23.45 26.50 -16.70
CA ARG A 183 22.19 27.21 -16.94
C ARG A 183 22.20 28.61 -16.35
N SER A 184 22.20 29.60 -17.22
CA SER A 184 21.95 31.00 -16.91
C SER A 184 20.45 31.20 -16.60
N SER A 185 20.01 30.79 -15.42
CA SER A 185 18.73 31.28 -14.88
C SER A 185 19.06 32.39 -13.90
N GLU A 186 18.62 33.61 -14.22
CA GLU A 186 18.60 34.70 -13.27
C GLU A 186 17.92 34.24 -11.97
N PRO A 187 18.47 34.57 -10.80
CA PRO A 187 17.85 34.25 -9.52
C PRO A 187 16.43 34.80 -9.50
N LEU A 188 15.45 33.93 -9.24
CA LEU A 188 14.03 34.31 -9.26
C LEU A 188 13.72 35.27 -8.11
N VAL A 189 14.42 35.09 -6.99
CA VAL A 189 14.37 35.97 -5.82
C VAL A 189 15.54 36.94 -5.89
N LYS A 190 15.22 38.23 -6.05
CA LYS A 190 16.24 39.26 -6.35
C LYS A 190 16.63 40.07 -5.14
N THR A 191 15.77 40.08 -4.13
CA THR A 191 15.95 40.89 -2.92
C THR A 191 15.89 40.02 -1.67
N ASP A 192 16.65 40.39 -0.65
CA ASP A 192 16.59 39.70 0.64
C ASP A 192 15.23 39.93 1.32
N GLU A 193 14.55 41.05 1.03
CA GLU A 193 13.17 41.30 1.47
C GLU A 193 12.18 40.25 0.93
N GLU A 194 12.32 39.82 -0.33
CA GLU A 194 11.50 38.75 -0.91
C GLU A 194 11.80 37.39 -0.26
N ARG A 195 13.07 37.12 0.07
CA ARG A 195 13.48 35.90 0.80
C ARG A 195 12.88 35.87 2.20
N ASP A 196 12.97 36.98 2.92
CA ASP A 196 12.40 37.11 4.26
C ASP A 196 10.87 37.02 4.24
N ALA A 197 10.22 37.60 3.22
CA ALA A 197 8.78 37.47 3.02
C ALA A 197 8.35 36.01 2.78
N LEU A 198 9.12 35.26 1.98
CA LEU A 198 8.89 33.84 1.73
C LEU A 198 9.11 32.99 2.99
N ARG A 199 10.12 33.30 3.79
CA ARG A 199 10.37 32.65 5.07
C ARG A 199 9.22 32.90 6.05
N ALA A 200 8.77 34.15 6.17
CA ALA A 200 7.62 34.51 7.00
C ALA A 200 6.33 33.82 6.54
N LEU A 201 6.12 33.65 5.22
CA LEU A 201 5.00 32.87 4.68
C LEU A 201 5.13 31.40 5.07
N ALA A 202 6.31 30.80 4.92
CA ALA A 202 6.55 29.40 5.27
C ALA A 202 6.25 29.13 6.75
N GLU A 203 6.74 29.99 7.64
CA GLU A 203 6.45 29.93 9.09
C GLU A 203 4.95 30.05 9.39
N ALA A 204 4.24 30.96 8.69
CA ALA A 204 2.80 31.11 8.85
C ALA A 204 2.01 29.89 8.37
N VAL A 205 2.45 29.24 7.28
CA VAL A 205 1.87 27.99 6.76
C VAL A 205 2.12 26.85 7.73
N GLU A 206 3.35 26.71 8.23
CA GLU A 206 3.67 25.70 9.24
C GLU A 206 2.82 25.88 10.50
N SER A 207 2.72 27.09 11.02
CA SER A 207 1.91 27.40 12.20
C SER A 207 0.43 27.07 11.99
N ALA A 208 -0.09 27.32 10.79
CA ALA A 208 -1.47 26.98 10.43
C ALA A 208 -1.70 25.46 10.39
N VAL A 209 -0.76 24.69 9.85
CA VAL A 209 -0.89 23.23 9.77
C VAL A 209 -0.67 22.55 11.13
N ARG A 210 0.19 23.11 11.98
CA ARG A 210 0.45 22.61 13.35
C ARG A 210 -0.70 22.86 14.33
N GLY A 211 -1.62 23.78 14.02
CA GLY A 211 -2.72 24.11 14.93
C GLY A 211 -2.28 24.69 16.28
N GLY A 212 -1.13 25.39 16.34
CA GLY A 212 -0.63 26.04 17.57
C GLY A 212 0.17 25.13 18.53
N GLN A 213 0.64 23.96 18.06
CA GLN A 213 1.61 23.16 18.80
C GLN A 213 3.05 23.66 18.54
N ASP A 214 3.52 24.62 19.35
CA ASP A 214 4.83 25.27 19.19
C ASP A 214 6.04 24.40 19.62
N GLY A 215 5.80 23.24 20.24
CA GLY A 215 6.84 22.41 20.85
C GLY A 215 7.31 21.19 20.05
N VAL A 216 6.66 20.86 18.93
CA VAL A 216 7.00 19.71 18.08
C VAL A 216 7.59 20.24 16.79
N LEU A 217 8.83 19.88 16.47
CA LEU A 217 9.45 20.18 15.17
C LEU A 217 8.96 19.16 14.14
N GLY A 218 8.41 19.64 13.02
CA GLY A 218 7.90 18.80 11.92
C GLY A 218 6.36 18.70 11.85
N LEU A 219 5.81 18.71 10.64
CA LEU A 219 4.36 18.65 10.40
C LEU A 219 3.79 17.35 11.02
N ASP A 220 2.71 17.47 11.79
CA ASP A 220 2.02 16.30 12.36
C ASP A 220 1.27 15.56 11.24
N TRP A 221 1.98 14.65 10.58
CA TRP A 221 1.43 13.83 9.50
C TRP A 221 0.62 12.65 10.02
N GLU A 222 0.73 12.31 11.30
CA GLU A 222 0.04 11.20 11.94
C GLU A 222 -1.05 11.76 12.82
N GLY A 223 -2.21 12.07 12.21
CA GLY A 223 -3.36 12.62 12.92
C GLY A 223 -3.61 11.91 14.24
N GLY A 224 -3.27 12.60 15.32
CA GLY A 224 -3.58 12.16 16.68
C GLY A 224 -5.08 12.02 16.81
N THR A 225 -5.51 10.78 17.06
CA THR A 225 -6.85 10.49 17.61
C THR A 225 -6.89 10.88 19.08
#